data_AF-P73269-F1
#
_entry.id   AF-P73269-F1
#
_cell.length_a   1.000
_cell.length_b   1.000
_cell.length_c   1.000
_cell.angle_alpha   90.00
_cell.angle_beta   90.00
_cell.angle_gamma   90.00
#
_symmetry.space_group_name_H-M   'P 1'
#
loop_
_entity.id
_entity.type
_entity.pdbx_description
1 polymer ?
#
loop_
_entity_poly.entity_id
_entity_poly.type
_entity_poly.pdbx_seq_one_letter_code
_entity_poly.pdbx_strand_id
1 'polypeptide(L)'
;MHETDMTKALIMTIQDWFDQQVEKPQITKIHLLVGQFTCVEPVSLQFAFEVQTKQTFLNGAELVIKDVPLVAYCHTCQTEYSPEIGLQYSCPTCRSPMDDIRSGRELKIDRIEHHQCTPA
;
A
#
# COMPACT_ATOMS: atom_id res chain seq x y z
N MET A 1 -4.38 7.30 -11.90
CA MET A 1 -5.27 6.39 -11.17
C MET A 1 -5.71 7.13 -9.92
N HIS A 2 -7.01 7.32 -9.70
CA HIS A 2 -7.51 7.95 -8.46
C HIS A 2 -7.61 6.86 -7.37
N GLU A 3 -7.59 7.24 -6.10
CA GLU A 3 -7.89 6.42 -4.91
C GLU A 3 -9.08 5.49 -5.10
N THR A 4 -10.14 5.92 -5.80
CA THR A 4 -11.30 5.08 -6.15
C THR A 4 -10.91 3.85 -6.98
N ASP A 5 -10.02 4.00 -7.95
CA ASP A 5 -9.58 2.87 -8.79
C ASP A 5 -8.57 1.99 -8.03
N MET A 6 -7.70 2.60 -7.19
CA MET A 6 -6.78 1.86 -6.32
C MET A 6 -7.52 0.96 -5.33
N THR A 7 -8.59 1.49 -4.73
CA THR A 7 -9.43 0.74 -3.80
C THR A 7 -10.21 -0.37 -4.49
N LYS A 8 -10.70 -0.17 -5.73
CA LYS A 8 -11.28 -1.28 -6.52
C LYS A 8 -10.27 -2.39 -6.76
N ALA A 9 -9.06 -2.05 -7.20
CA ALA A 9 -8.00 -3.03 -7.42
C ALA A 9 -7.62 -3.77 -6.13
N LEU A 10 -7.56 -3.06 -5.00
CA LEU A 10 -7.35 -3.65 -3.68
C LEU A 10 -8.46 -4.63 -3.32
N ILE A 11 -9.73 -4.21 -3.44
CA ILE A 11 -10.89 -5.06 -3.14
C ILE A 11 -10.91 -6.31 -4.01
N MET A 12 -10.62 -6.18 -5.31
CA MET A 12 -10.53 -7.33 -6.23
C MET A 12 -9.43 -8.30 -5.81
N THR A 13 -8.23 -7.80 -5.48
CA THR A 13 -7.12 -8.64 -5.01
C THR A 13 -7.49 -9.42 -3.74
N ILE A 14 -8.20 -8.78 -2.82
CA ILE A 14 -8.63 -9.42 -1.58
C ILE A 14 -9.79 -10.39 -1.84
N GLN A 15 -10.70 -10.08 -2.77
CA GLN A 15 -11.77 -10.97 -3.19
C GLN A 15 -11.21 -12.26 -3.79
N ASP A 16 -10.20 -12.17 -4.66
CA ASP A 16 -9.53 -13.33 -5.24
C ASP A 16 -8.93 -14.24 -4.15
N TRP A 17 -8.30 -13.66 -3.13
CA TRP A 17 -7.78 -14.40 -1.97
C TRP A 17 -8.91 -15.00 -1.11
N PHE A 18 -9.97 -14.22 -0.85
CA PHE A 18 -11.13 -14.62 -0.05
C PHE A 18 -11.90 -15.77 -0.70
N ASP A 19 -11.97 -15.80 -2.03
CA ASP A 19 -12.64 -16.86 -2.77
C ASP A 19 -11.91 -18.18 -2.77
N GLN A 20 -10.59 -18.15 -2.56
CA GLN A 20 -9.76 -19.34 -2.38
C GLN A 20 -9.83 -19.93 -0.96
N GLN A 21 -10.42 -19.22 0.00
CA GLN A 21 -10.56 -19.74 1.37
C GLN A 21 -11.69 -20.77 1.46
N VAL A 22 -11.40 -21.90 2.11
CA VAL A 22 -12.36 -22.99 2.34
C VAL A 22 -13.50 -22.52 3.24
N GLU A 23 -13.15 -21.88 4.36
CA GLU A 23 -14.09 -21.19 5.24
C GLU A 23 -14.00 -19.69 4.93
N LYS A 24 -15.15 -19.00 4.87
CA LYS A 24 -15.18 -17.56 4.60
C LYS A 24 -14.77 -16.78 5.86
N PRO A 25 -13.54 -16.23 5.92
CA PRO A 25 -13.08 -15.59 7.13
C PRO A 25 -13.75 -14.23 7.32
N GLN A 26 -13.94 -13.81 8.57
CA GLN A 26 -14.35 -12.44 8.85
C GLN A 26 -13.09 -11.55 8.90
N ILE A 27 -12.84 -10.81 7.82
CA ILE A 27 -11.71 -9.87 7.75
C ILE A 27 -11.97 -8.69 8.67
N THR A 28 -10.99 -8.37 9.52
CA THR A 28 -11.08 -7.25 10.47
C THR A 28 -10.14 -6.12 10.11
N LYS A 29 -8.92 -6.42 9.63
CA LYS A 29 -7.96 -5.39 9.19
C LYS A 29 -7.21 -5.81 7.95
N ILE A 30 -6.92 -4.83 7.09
CA ILE A 30 -6.03 -4.97 5.95
C ILE A 30 -4.88 -3.99 6.16
N HIS A 31 -3.66 -4.51 6.25
CA HIS A 31 -2.45 -3.70 6.38
C HIS A 31 -1.88 -3.44 4.99
N LEU A 32 -1.84 -2.18 4.58
CA LEU A 32 -1.36 -1.76 3.26
C LEU A 32 -0.07 -0.96 3.42
N LEU A 33 0.97 -1.34 2.67
CA LEU A 33 2.17 -0.52 2.52
C LEU A 33 1.96 0.48 1.39
N VAL A 34 2.10 1.75 1.69
CA VAL A 34 2.00 2.85 0.73
C VAL A 34 3.33 3.60 0.71
N GLY A 35 4.01 3.55 -0.41
CA GLY A 35 5.29 4.21 -0.61
C GLY A 35 5.11 5.70 -0.90
N GLN A 36 5.94 6.55 -0.30
CA GLN A 36 5.82 8.01 -0.45
C GLN A 36 5.94 8.52 -1.90
N PHE A 37 6.56 7.75 -2.79
CA PHE A 37 6.70 8.07 -4.21
C PHE A 37 5.51 7.63 -5.08
N THR A 38 4.47 7.05 -4.47
CA THR A 38 3.22 6.72 -5.17
C THR A 38 2.28 7.92 -5.31
N CYS A 39 2.54 9.02 -4.58
CA CYS A 39 1.68 10.21 -4.50
C CYS A 39 0.23 9.90 -4.08
N VAL A 40 0.02 8.78 -3.38
CA VAL A 40 -1.29 8.40 -2.82
C VAL A 40 -1.50 9.15 -1.52
N GLU A 41 -2.69 9.71 -1.33
CA GLU A 41 -3.08 10.31 -0.06
C GLU A 41 -3.75 9.24 0.85
N PRO A 42 -3.10 8.80 1.95
CA PRO A 42 -3.62 7.72 2.79
C PRO A 42 -5.04 7.95 3.31
N VAL A 43 -5.35 9.19 3.72
CA VAL A 43 -6.69 9.53 4.24
C VAL A 43 -7.76 9.37 3.16
N SER A 44 -7.47 9.84 1.95
CA SER A 44 -8.35 9.70 0.79
C SER A 44 -8.55 8.23 0.40
N LEU A 45 -7.49 7.42 0.49
CA LEU A 45 -7.56 5.99 0.20
C LEU A 45 -8.42 5.24 1.23
N GLN A 46 -8.24 5.52 2.52
CA GLN A 46 -9.05 4.96 3.60
C GLN A 46 -10.52 5.33 3.44
N PHE A 47 -10.82 6.59 3.13
CA PHE A 47 -12.20 7.04 2.90
C PHE A 47 -12.83 6.33 1.69
N ALA A 48 -12.10 6.26 0.56
CA ALA A 48 -12.58 5.57 -0.63
C ALA A 48 -12.82 4.08 -0.38
N PHE A 49 -11.97 3.44 0.43
CA PHE A 49 -12.10 2.05 0.85
C PHE A 49 -13.35 1.86 1.71
N GLU A 50 -13.54 2.68 2.74
CA GLU A 50 -14.71 2.61 3.61
C GLU A 50 -16.01 2.70 2.81
N VAL A 51 -16.13 3.71 1.93
CA VAL A 51 -17.34 3.92 1.13
C VAL A 51 -17.64 2.72 0.22
N GLN A 52 -16.62 2.15 -0.43
CA GLN A 52 -16.79 1.07 -1.40
C GLN A 52 -16.99 -0.31 -0.76
N THR A 53 -16.65 -0.48 0.52
CA THR A 53 -16.77 -1.76 1.23
C THR A 53 -18.06 -1.92 2.03
N LYS A 54 -18.89 -0.87 2.18
CA LYS A 54 -20.14 -0.90 2.96
C LYS A 54 -21.14 -1.99 2.56
N GLN A 55 -21.04 -2.58 1.37
CA GLN A 55 -21.94 -3.64 0.90
C GLN A 55 -21.16 -4.86 0.37
N THR A 56 -19.96 -5.08 0.90
CA THR A 56 -19.09 -6.20 0.51
C THR A 56 -18.69 -7.04 1.73
N PHE A 57 -17.98 -8.13 1.50
CA PHE A 57 -17.38 -8.98 2.53
C PHE A 57 -16.30 -8.26 3.39
N LEU A 58 -15.94 -7.02 3.02
CA LEU A 58 -15.02 -6.15 3.74
C LEU A 58 -15.74 -5.08 4.57
N ASN A 59 -17.07 -5.11 4.65
CA ASN A 59 -17.82 -4.16 5.46
C ASN A 59 -17.34 -4.22 6.94
N GLY A 60 -16.91 -3.07 7.45
CA GLY A 60 -16.39 -2.94 8.81
C GLY A 60 -14.92 -3.32 8.98
N ALA A 61 -14.25 -3.79 7.93
CA ALA A 61 -12.80 -4.00 7.97
C ALA A 61 -12.07 -2.64 7.97
N GLU A 62 -11.02 -2.54 8.79
CA GLU A 62 -10.17 -1.35 8.86
C GLU A 62 -9.03 -1.44 7.82
N LEU A 63 -8.86 -0.40 7.00
CA LEU A 63 -7.66 -0.26 6.15
C LEU A 63 -6.58 0.47 6.93
N VAL A 64 -5.58 -0.26 7.42
CA VAL A 64 -4.43 0.27 8.14
C VAL A 64 -3.31 0.55 7.15
N ILE A 65 -2.94 1.82 6.97
CA ILE A 65 -1.87 2.21 6.06
C ILE A 65 -0.58 2.42 6.83
N LYS A 66 0.51 1.85 6.33
CA LYS A 66 1.86 2.12 6.77
C LYS A 66 2.64 2.80 5.65
N ASP A 67 3.07 4.03 5.90
CA ASP A 67 3.95 4.76 5.00
C ASP A 67 5.32 4.09 4.88
N VAL A 68 5.79 3.95 3.64
CA VAL A 68 7.12 3.43 3.33
C VAL A 68 7.97 4.57 2.77
N PRO A 69 9.11 4.90 3.40
CA PRO A 69 9.95 6.02 3.00
C PRO A 69 10.52 5.83 1.59
N LEU A 70 10.71 6.94 0.87
CA LEU A 70 11.49 6.94 -0.37
C LEU A 70 12.98 6.75 -0.05
N VAL A 71 13.52 5.62 -0.51
CA VAL A 71 14.96 5.33 -0.44
C VAL A 71 15.44 5.02 -1.85
N ALA A 72 16.48 5.74 -2.27
CA ALA A 72 17.16 5.55 -3.52
C ALA A 72 18.59 5.05 -3.28
N TYR A 73 19.14 4.35 -4.27
CA TYR A 73 20.51 3.90 -4.29
C TYR A 73 21.28 4.63 -5.38
N CYS A 74 22.45 5.18 -5.06
CA CYS A 74 23.34 5.74 -6.06
C CYS A 74 24.41 4.72 -6.44
N HIS A 75 24.43 4.26 -7.69
CA HIS A 75 25.48 3.34 -8.15
C HIS A 75 26.87 3.97 -8.25
N THR A 76 26.97 5.28 -8.46
CA THR A 76 28.27 5.99 -8.51
C THR A 76 28.88 6.10 -7.10
N CYS A 77 28.08 6.44 -6.11
CA CYS A 77 28.53 6.60 -4.72
C CYS A 77 28.44 5.32 -3.89
N GLN A 78 27.77 4.28 -4.40
CA GLN A 78 27.48 3.01 -3.71
C GLN A 78 26.81 3.24 -2.34
N THR A 79 25.86 4.17 -2.27
CA THR A 79 25.18 4.53 -1.02
C THR A 79 23.68 4.67 -1.24
N GLU A 80 22.92 4.31 -0.21
CA GLU A 80 21.51 4.69 -0.10
C GLU A 80 21.38 6.13 0.39
N TYR A 81 20.29 6.77 -0.02
CA TYR A 81 19.90 8.10 0.42
C TYR A 81 18.37 8.24 0.35
N SER A 82 17.82 9.16 1.13
CA SER A 82 16.38 9.48 1.15
C SER A 82 16.16 10.85 0.51
N PRO A 83 15.75 10.91 -0.77
CA PRO A 83 15.42 12.16 -1.45
C PRO A 83 14.33 12.95 -0.71
N GLU A 84 14.49 14.27 -0.64
CA GLU A 84 13.42 15.16 -0.22
C GLU A 84 12.41 15.33 -1.36
N ILE A 85 11.20 14.79 -1.15
CA ILE A 85 10.13 14.77 -2.15
C ILE A 85 9.77 16.21 -2.55
N GLY A 86 9.77 16.46 -3.86
CA GLY A 86 9.48 17.77 -4.44
C GLY A 86 10.66 18.74 -4.49
N LEU A 87 11.78 18.41 -3.85
CA LEU A 87 12.95 19.30 -3.78
C LEU A 87 14.14 18.77 -4.56
N GLN A 88 14.59 17.54 -4.27
CA GLN A 88 15.82 16.99 -4.86
C GLN A 88 15.70 15.49 -5.12
N TYR A 89 15.66 15.12 -6.40
CA TYR A 89 15.67 13.73 -6.88
C TYR A 89 17.02 13.33 -7.49
N SER A 90 18.09 13.66 -6.78
CA SER A 90 19.46 13.32 -7.19
C SER A 90 20.28 12.95 -5.97
N CYS A 91 21.32 12.16 -6.18
CA CYS A 91 22.25 11.81 -5.12
C CYS A 91 22.83 13.11 -4.50
N PRO A 92 22.77 13.29 -3.17
CA PRO A 92 23.25 14.50 -2.52
C PRO A 92 24.78 14.68 -2.66
N THR A 93 25.51 13.59 -2.95
CA THR A 93 26.97 13.60 -3.05
C THR A 93 27.47 13.90 -4.46
N CYS A 94 27.12 13.05 -5.45
CA CYS A 94 27.62 13.21 -6.82
C CYS A 94 26.68 14.00 -7.73
N ARG A 95 25.46 14.31 -7.29
CA ARG A 95 24.38 14.96 -8.06
C ARG A 95 23.89 14.14 -9.27
N SER A 96 24.26 12.87 -9.37
CA SER A 96 23.67 11.95 -10.34
C SER A 96 22.15 11.88 -10.13
N PRO A 97 21.34 11.87 -11.21
CA PRO A 97 19.90 11.68 -11.09
C PRO A 97 19.54 10.39 -10.33
N MET A 98 18.40 10.41 -9.63
CA MET A 98 17.85 9.21 -9.00
C MET A 98 17.39 8.21 -10.06
N ASP A 99 18.04 7.05 -10.12
CA ASP A 99 17.78 5.99 -11.11
C ASP A 99 17.33 4.67 -10.46
N ASP A 100 17.87 4.32 -9.30
CA ASP A 100 17.52 3.11 -8.56
C ASP A 100 16.75 3.45 -7.27
N ILE A 101 15.46 3.10 -7.23
CA ILE A 101 14.61 3.30 -6.05
C ILE A 101 14.44 1.95 -5.34
N ARG A 102 14.95 1.87 -4.11
CA ARG A 102 14.91 0.69 -3.24
C ARG A 102 13.59 0.56 -2.49
N SER A 103 13.02 1.68 -2.05
CA SER A 103 11.71 1.72 -1.39
C SER A 103 11.00 3.04 -1.65
N GLY A 104 9.70 3.09 -1.37
CA GLY A 104 8.85 4.26 -1.58
C GLY A 104 7.92 4.12 -2.78
N ARG A 105 7.93 2.99 -3.51
CA ARG A 105 7.02 2.69 -4.63
C ARG A 105 5.94 1.67 -4.28
N GLU A 106 5.85 1.27 -3.02
CA GLU A 106 4.94 0.23 -2.56
C GLU A 106 3.48 0.68 -2.69
N LEU A 107 2.65 -0.21 -3.21
CA LEU A 107 1.20 -0.17 -3.06
C LEU A 107 0.73 -1.62 -2.97
N LYS A 108 0.96 -2.23 -1.81
CA LYS A 108 0.81 -3.68 -1.65
C LYS A 108 0.26 -4.05 -0.27
N ILE A 109 -0.48 -5.15 -0.22
CA ILE A 109 -0.97 -5.74 1.02
C ILE A 109 0.22 -6.35 1.77
N ASP A 110 0.46 -5.92 3.02
CA ASP A 110 1.45 -6.50 3.92
C ASP A 110 0.90 -7.78 4.56
N ARG A 111 -0.27 -7.66 5.21
CA ARG A 111 -0.97 -8.77 5.85
C ARG A 111 -2.45 -8.45 6.04
N ILE A 112 -3.25 -9.49 6.26
CA ILE A 112 -4.69 -9.40 6.55
C ILE A 112 -4.92 -10.03 7.92
N GLU A 113 -5.64 -9.32 8.79
CA GLU A 113 -6.16 -9.86 10.05
C GLU A 113 -7.60 -10.33 9.83
N HIS A 114 -7.92 -11.54 10.29
CA HIS A 114 -9.25 -12.10 10.15
C HIS A 114 -9.54 -13.15 11.23
N HIS A 115 -10.82 -13.34 11.54
CA HIS A 115 -11.29 -14.43 12.40
C HIS A 115 -11.75 -15.60 11.53
N GLN A 116 -11.44 -16.83 11.97
CA GLN A 116 -12.05 -18.03 11.38
C GLN A 116 -13.49 -18.13 11.87
N CYS A 117 -14.43 -18.18 10.93
CA CYS A 117 -15.81 -18.45 11.25
C CYS A 117 -15.97 -19.97 11.37
N THR A 118 -15.71 -20.52 12.56
CA THR A 118 -15.91 -21.95 12.81
C THR A 118 -17.40 -22.28 12.60
N PRO A 119 -17.76 -23.21 11.70
CA PRO A 119 -19.13 -23.65 11.57
C PRO A 119 -19.61 -24.26 12.89
N ALA A 120 -20.84 -23.89 13.29
CA ALA A 120 -21.52 -24.46 14.45
C ALA A 120 -21.89 -25.93 14.24
#